data_AF-A0A662S872-F1
#
_entry.id   AF-A0A662S872-F1
#
_cell.length_a   1.000
_cell.length_b   1.000
_cell.length_c   1.000
_cell.angle_alpha   90.00
_cell.angle_beta   90.00
_cell.angle_gamma   90.00
#
_symmetry.space_group_name_H-M   'P 1'
#
loop_
_entity.id
_entity.type
_entity.pdbx_description
1 polymer ?
#
loop_
_entity_poly.entity_id
_entity_poly.type
_entity_poly.pdbx_seq_one_letter_code
_entity_poly.pdbx_strand_id
1 'polypeptide(L)'
;LKYTEKHPDVIRLKNQIAKLEKQLQQSSSETSSEETEIPQEQPTNLPLPREIQNEIVRLNAEIEKLKEERQNLLKTIAEYQRRVEITPKVEKEYQDLIRGYEVLREEYQSLLEKKLDAELAANMEKAQKGEQFRILDPAKVPEKPYKPNRFKIVFLGIALGLGAGVGLAFLMEFYIDTSFYRVEDLETFTELPVLALIPKIKQK
;
A
#
# COMPACT_ATOMS: atom_id res chain seq x y z
N LEU A 1 -17.28 -6.62 -41.58
CA LEU A 1 -18.48 -6.38 -42.41
C LEU A 1 -19.10 -7.74 -42.75
N LYS A 2 -19.98 -8.26 -41.88
CA LYS A 2 -20.67 -9.54 -42.09
C LYS A 2 -22.06 -9.22 -42.63
N TYR A 3 -22.44 -9.83 -43.75
CA TYR A 3 -23.78 -9.74 -44.30
C TYR A 3 -24.77 -10.46 -43.37
N THR A 4 -25.40 -9.72 -42.47
CA THR A 4 -26.48 -10.23 -41.60
C THR A 4 -27.77 -10.36 -42.42
N GLU A 5 -28.73 -11.20 -42.00
CA GLU A 5 -30.00 -11.43 -42.70
C GLU A 5 -30.84 -10.18 -43.01
N LYS A 6 -30.54 -9.05 -42.37
CA LYS A 6 -31.18 -7.75 -42.58
C LYS A 6 -30.46 -6.83 -43.59
N HIS A 7 -29.40 -7.29 -44.24
CA HIS A 7 -28.66 -6.49 -45.21
C HIS A 7 -29.52 -6.30 -46.49
N PRO A 8 -29.60 -5.08 -47.05
CA PRO A 8 -30.47 -4.77 -48.20
C PRO A 8 -30.23 -5.66 -49.41
N ASP A 9 -28.98 -6.09 -49.64
CA ASP A 9 -28.65 -7.02 -50.73
C ASP A 9 -29.19 -8.44 -50.52
N VAL A 10 -29.23 -8.93 -49.28
CA VAL A 10 -29.76 -10.28 -48.95
C VAL A 10 -31.28 -10.28 -49.11
N ILE A 11 -31.94 -9.18 -48.73
CA ILE A 11 -33.38 -8.99 -48.92
C ILE A 11 -33.72 -8.91 -50.42
N ARG A 12 -32.94 -8.17 -51.21
CA ARG A 12 -33.09 -8.10 -52.66
C ARG A 12 -32.96 -9.49 -53.30
N LEU A 13 -31.96 -10.28 -52.87
CA LEU A 13 -31.74 -11.63 -53.39
C LEU A 13 -32.87 -12.59 -53.00
N LYS A 14 -33.35 -12.57 -51.75
CA LYS A 14 -34.51 -13.36 -51.30
C LYS A 14 -35.77 -13.02 -52.10
N ASN A 15 -36.01 -11.74 -52.39
CA ASN A 15 -37.14 -11.32 -53.22
C ASN A 15 -37.01 -11.78 -54.68
N GLN A 16 -35.78 -11.83 -55.21
CA GLN A 16 -35.50 -12.32 -56.56
C GLN A 16 -35.73 -13.83 -56.67
N ILE A 17 -35.31 -14.60 -55.66
CA ILE A 17 -35.59 -16.05 -55.54
C ILE A 17 -37.09 -16.29 -55.46
N ALA A 18 -37.82 -15.57 -54.59
CA ALA A 18 -39.26 -15.71 -54.46
C ALA A 18 -40.03 -15.36 -55.76
N LYS A 19 -39.52 -14.40 -56.55
CA LYS A 19 -40.08 -14.06 -57.85
C LYS A 19 -39.83 -15.16 -58.89
N LEU A 20 -38.65 -15.75 -58.89
CA LEU A 20 -38.29 -16.86 -59.77
C LEU A 20 -39.05 -18.14 -59.42
N GLU A 21 -39.25 -18.44 -58.13
CA GLU A 21 -40.09 -19.55 -57.66
C GLU A 21 -41.55 -19.37 -58.09
N LYS A 22 -42.10 -18.16 -58.00
CA LYS A 22 -43.44 -17.86 -58.51
C LYS A 22 -43.55 -18.04 -60.02
N GLN A 23 -42.52 -17.66 -60.78
CA GLN A 23 -42.49 -17.89 -62.22
C GLN A 23 -42.40 -19.38 -62.56
N LEU A 24 -41.59 -20.15 -61.82
CA LEU A 24 -41.52 -21.61 -61.93
C LEU A 24 -42.87 -22.28 -61.62
N GLN A 25 -43.57 -21.80 -60.58
CA GLN A 25 -44.90 -22.31 -60.24
C GLN A 25 -45.95 -21.96 -61.30
N GLN A 26 -45.91 -20.74 -61.87
CA GLN A 26 -46.77 -20.36 -63.00
C GLN A 26 -46.50 -21.18 -64.26
N SER A 27 -45.23 -21.47 -64.56
CA SER A 27 -44.85 -22.35 -65.67
C SER A 27 -45.27 -23.81 -65.41
N SER A 28 -45.26 -24.28 -64.15
CA SER A 28 -45.73 -25.63 -63.79
C SER A 28 -47.26 -25.78 -63.82
N SER A 29 -48.02 -24.70 -63.67
CA SER A 29 -49.48 -24.72 -63.76
C SER A 29 -50.03 -24.73 -65.20
N GLU A 30 -49.22 -24.42 -66.21
CA GLU A 30 -49.59 -24.53 -67.63
C GLU A 30 -49.16 -25.87 -68.27
N THR A 31 -48.51 -26.78 -67.53
CA THR A 31 -48.05 -28.10 -68.03
C THR A 31 -48.58 -29.28 -67.20
N SER A 32 -49.69 -29.11 -66.48
CA SER A 32 -50.33 -30.22 -65.74
C SER A 32 -51.46 -30.87 -66.54
N SER A 33 -51.14 -31.61 -67.59
CA SER A 33 -52.00 -32.67 -68.16
C SER A 33 -51.18 -33.58 -69.08
N GLU A 34 -50.29 -34.39 -68.54
CA GLU A 34 -49.87 -35.69 -69.09
C GLU A 34 -48.78 -36.29 -68.17
N GLU A 35 -49.21 -37.20 -67.28
CA GLU A 35 -48.29 -38.18 -66.71
C GLU A 35 -47.99 -39.21 -67.80
N THR A 36 -46.75 -39.30 -68.30
CA THR A 36 -46.16 -40.56 -68.77
C THR A 36 -44.64 -40.44 -68.78
N GLU A 37 -44.02 -41.26 -67.92
CA GLU A 37 -42.65 -41.75 -67.97
C GLU A 37 -41.50 -40.75 -67.78
N ILE A 38 -40.42 -41.28 -67.21
CA ILE A 38 -39.15 -40.61 -66.97
C ILE A 38 -38.24 -40.96 -68.15
N PRO A 39 -38.01 -40.07 -69.12
CA PRO A 39 -36.83 -40.20 -69.96
C PRO A 39 -35.60 -39.78 -69.16
N GLN A 40 -34.67 -40.72 -68.97
CA GLN A 40 -33.28 -40.37 -68.76
C GLN A 40 -32.85 -39.46 -69.91
N GLU A 41 -32.64 -38.18 -69.64
CA GLU A 41 -31.97 -37.28 -70.57
C GLU A 41 -30.51 -37.75 -70.71
N GLN A 42 -30.28 -38.61 -71.71
CA GLN A 42 -29.02 -38.59 -72.44
C GLN A 42 -28.77 -37.13 -72.86
N PRO A 43 -27.51 -36.66 -72.85
CA PRO A 43 -27.21 -35.30 -73.29
C PRO A 43 -27.65 -35.20 -74.75
N THR A 44 -28.78 -34.52 -74.96
CA THR A 44 -29.24 -34.10 -76.26
C THR A 44 -28.13 -33.23 -76.84
N ASN A 45 -27.27 -33.83 -77.66
CA ASN A 45 -26.32 -33.15 -78.52
C ASN A 45 -27.12 -32.43 -79.61
N LEU A 46 -27.96 -31.47 -79.22
CA LEU A 46 -28.33 -30.38 -80.11
C LEU A 46 -27.01 -29.65 -80.37
N PRO A 47 -26.58 -29.46 -81.62
CA PRO A 47 -25.44 -28.61 -81.90
C PRO A 47 -25.81 -27.20 -81.47
N LEU A 48 -25.46 -26.85 -80.23
CA LEU A 48 -25.45 -25.47 -79.76
C LEU A 48 -24.71 -24.67 -80.83
N PRO A 49 -25.25 -23.54 -81.31
CA PRO A 49 -24.54 -22.65 -82.21
C PRO A 49 -23.11 -22.46 -81.70
N ARG A 50 -22.11 -22.62 -82.58
CA ARG A 50 -20.67 -22.59 -82.22
C ARG A 50 -20.29 -21.40 -81.34
N GLU A 51 -21.00 -20.28 -81.52
CA GLU A 51 -20.90 -19.07 -80.72
C GLU A 51 -21.20 -19.30 -79.23
N ILE A 52 -22.27 -20.02 -78.89
CA ILE A 52 -22.66 -20.31 -77.50
C ILE A 52 -21.63 -21.25 -76.85
N GLN A 53 -21.12 -22.24 -77.59
CA GLN A 53 -20.09 -23.14 -77.06
C GLN A 53 -18.79 -22.37 -76.73
N ASN A 54 -18.40 -21.43 -77.59
CA ASN A 54 -17.24 -20.57 -77.34
C ASN A 54 -17.47 -19.62 -76.15
N GLU A 55 -18.68 -19.09 -75.99
CA GLU A 55 -19.07 -18.26 -74.84
C GLU A 55 -18.97 -19.05 -73.52
N ILE A 56 -19.47 -20.28 -73.48
CA ILE A 56 -19.41 -21.17 -72.30
C ILE A 56 -17.96 -21.47 -71.93
N VAL A 57 -17.10 -21.77 -72.90
CA VAL A 57 -15.67 -22.02 -72.64
C VAL A 57 -14.97 -20.77 -72.09
N ARG A 58 -15.28 -19.57 -72.62
CA ARG A 58 -14.74 -18.31 -72.09
C ARG A 58 -15.22 -18.02 -70.67
N LEU A 59 -16.52 -18.17 -70.41
CA LEU A 59 -17.10 -17.96 -69.08
C LEU A 59 -16.53 -18.96 -68.06
N ASN A 60 -16.35 -20.23 -68.43
CA ASN A 60 -15.74 -21.23 -67.56
C ASN A 60 -14.27 -20.89 -67.25
N ALA A 61 -13.51 -20.41 -68.23
CA ALA A 61 -12.14 -19.95 -68.01
C ALA A 61 -12.09 -18.72 -67.07
N GLU A 62 -13.03 -17.78 -67.22
CA GLU A 62 -13.13 -16.61 -66.33
C GLU A 62 -13.53 -17.02 -64.91
N ILE A 63 -14.46 -17.97 -64.76
CA ILE A 63 -14.86 -18.51 -63.45
C ILE A 63 -13.67 -19.16 -62.75
N GLU A 64 -12.87 -19.97 -63.46
CA GLU A 64 -11.71 -20.59 -62.82
C GLU A 64 -10.62 -19.59 -62.46
N LYS A 65 -10.37 -18.60 -63.32
CA LYS A 65 -9.47 -17.49 -62.99
C LYS A 65 -9.93 -16.73 -61.73
N LEU A 66 -11.21 -16.38 -61.65
CA LEU A 66 -11.78 -15.70 -60.47
C LEU A 66 -11.75 -16.57 -59.21
N LYS A 67 -11.93 -17.89 -59.34
CA LYS A 67 -11.79 -18.83 -58.21
C LYS A 67 -10.36 -18.88 -57.71
N GLU A 68 -9.38 -18.93 -58.62
CA GLU A 68 -7.96 -18.92 -58.29
C GLU A 68 -7.57 -17.60 -57.62
N GLU A 69 -8.02 -16.47 -58.16
CA GLU A 69 -7.81 -15.14 -57.59
C GLU A 69 -8.43 -15.04 -56.19
N ARG A 70 -9.67 -15.51 -56.01
CA ARG A 70 -10.32 -15.61 -54.70
C ARG A 70 -9.52 -16.46 -53.73
N GLN A 71 -9.00 -17.61 -54.17
CA GLN A 71 -8.21 -18.49 -53.31
C GLN A 71 -6.89 -17.82 -52.89
N ASN A 72 -6.24 -17.10 -53.80
CA ASN A 72 -5.02 -16.34 -53.51
C ASN A 72 -5.28 -15.16 -52.55
N LEU A 73 -6.39 -14.44 -52.73
CA LEU A 73 -6.84 -13.40 -51.80
C LEU A 73 -7.13 -13.98 -50.41
N LEU A 74 -7.81 -15.12 -50.30
CA LEU A 74 -8.07 -15.77 -49.02
C LEU A 74 -6.78 -16.20 -48.31
N LYS A 75 -5.80 -16.74 -49.05
CA LYS A 75 -4.46 -17.06 -48.51
C LYS A 75 -3.77 -15.79 -47.98
N THR A 76 -3.81 -14.72 -48.77
CA THR A 76 -3.21 -13.43 -48.43
C THR A 76 -3.85 -12.83 -47.16
N ILE A 77 -5.18 -12.86 -47.07
CA ILE A 77 -5.92 -12.41 -45.87
C ILE A 77 -5.52 -13.22 -44.64
N ALA A 78 -5.44 -14.55 -44.76
CA ALA A 78 -5.05 -15.42 -43.65
C ALA A 78 -3.62 -15.12 -43.16
N GLU A 79 -2.69 -14.84 -44.08
CA GLU A 79 -1.33 -14.43 -43.73
C GLU A 79 -1.30 -13.09 -42.99
N TYR A 80 -2.02 -12.08 -43.49
CA TYR A 80 -2.11 -10.78 -42.82
C TYR A 80 -2.79 -10.87 -41.45
N GLN A 81 -3.86 -11.66 -41.32
CA GLN A 81 -4.52 -11.90 -40.03
C GLN A 81 -3.53 -12.51 -39.03
N ARG A 82 -2.77 -13.53 -39.45
CA ARG A 82 -1.74 -14.14 -38.61
C ARG A 82 -0.66 -13.15 -38.21
N ARG A 83 -0.22 -12.28 -39.12
CA ARG A 83 0.77 -11.23 -38.80
C ARG A 83 0.22 -10.23 -37.79
N VAL A 84 -1.01 -9.77 -37.96
CA VAL A 84 -1.69 -8.86 -37.03
C VAL A 84 -1.88 -9.49 -35.64
N GLU A 85 -2.17 -10.79 -35.58
CA GLU A 85 -2.29 -11.53 -34.31
C GLU A 85 -0.94 -11.73 -33.60
N ILE A 86 0.17 -11.76 -34.32
CA ILE A 86 1.52 -11.89 -33.75
C ILE A 86 2.05 -10.54 -33.25
N THR A 87 1.70 -9.42 -33.91
CA THR A 87 2.09 -8.06 -33.51
C THR A 87 1.90 -7.75 -32.02
N PRO A 88 0.74 -8.00 -31.38
CA PRO A 88 0.56 -7.69 -29.96
C PRO A 88 1.45 -8.55 -29.04
N LYS A 89 1.88 -9.74 -29.47
CA LYS A 89 2.80 -10.57 -28.68
C LYS A 89 4.21 -9.96 -28.70
N VAL A 90 4.67 -9.56 -29.87
CA VAL A 90 5.99 -8.92 -30.03
C VAL A 90 6.04 -7.59 -29.28
N GLU A 91 4.98 -6.78 -29.37
CA GLU A 91 4.88 -5.53 -28.60
C GLU A 91 4.95 -5.80 -27.09
N LYS A 92 4.21 -6.81 -26.60
CA LYS A 92 4.24 -7.18 -25.18
C LYS A 92 5.63 -7.62 -24.73
N GLU A 93 6.29 -8.50 -25.50
CA GLU A 93 7.66 -8.95 -25.19
C GLU A 93 8.65 -7.79 -25.16
N TYR A 94 8.51 -6.85 -26.09
CA TYR A 94 9.34 -5.64 -26.13
C TYR A 94 9.10 -4.73 -24.92
N GLN A 95 7.84 -4.51 -24.53
CA GLN A 95 7.50 -3.74 -23.33
C GLN A 95 8.00 -4.41 -22.05
N ASP A 96 7.88 -5.74 -21.95
CA ASP A 96 8.41 -6.51 -20.82
C ASP A 96 9.94 -6.38 -20.75
N LEU A 97 10.65 -6.37 -21.90
CA LEU A 97 12.09 -6.17 -21.98
C LEU A 97 12.52 -4.75 -21.57
N ILE A 98 11.81 -3.71 -22.04
CA ILE A 98 12.07 -2.32 -21.64
C ILE A 98 11.92 -2.18 -20.13
N ARG A 99 10.80 -2.67 -19.57
CA ARG A 99 10.55 -2.59 -18.12
C ARG A 99 11.64 -3.33 -17.34
N GLY A 100 12.06 -4.51 -17.81
CA GLY A 100 13.15 -5.26 -17.19
C GLY A 100 14.48 -4.50 -17.21
N TYR A 101 14.79 -3.85 -18.32
CA TYR A 101 15.98 -3.02 -18.47
C TYR A 101 15.95 -1.78 -17.54
N GLU A 102 14.82 -1.10 -17.45
CA GLU A 102 14.65 0.07 -16.57
C GLU A 102 14.86 -0.30 -15.09
N VAL A 103 14.24 -1.39 -14.64
CA VAL A 103 14.41 -1.90 -13.27
C VAL A 103 15.86 -2.26 -12.99
N LEU A 104 16.52 -2.98 -13.91
CA LEU A 104 17.91 -3.38 -13.73
C LEU A 104 18.85 -2.16 -13.69
N ARG A 105 18.57 -1.14 -14.51
CA ARG A 105 19.33 0.11 -14.51
C ARG A 105 19.18 0.86 -13.19
N GLU A 106 17.97 0.95 -12.66
CA GLU A 106 17.69 1.61 -11.37
C GLU A 106 18.37 0.87 -10.21
N GLU A 107 18.27 -0.47 -10.18
CA GLU A 107 18.92 -1.31 -9.18
C GLU A 107 20.45 -1.15 -9.24
N TYR A 108 21.03 -1.17 -10.44
CA TYR A 108 22.46 -0.93 -10.64
C TYR A 108 22.89 0.43 -10.10
N GLN A 109 22.12 1.49 -10.41
CA GLN A 109 22.41 2.84 -9.95
C GLN A 109 22.37 2.93 -8.41
N SER A 110 21.34 2.34 -7.78
CA SER A 110 21.22 2.30 -6.31
C SER A 110 22.36 1.51 -5.67
N LEU A 111 22.75 0.38 -6.26
CA LEU A 111 23.85 -0.44 -5.75
C LEU A 111 25.19 0.29 -5.89
N LEU A 112 25.40 1.01 -6.99
CA LEU A 112 26.58 1.83 -7.21
C LEU A 112 26.67 2.96 -6.17
N GLU A 113 25.57 3.66 -5.89
CA GLU A 113 25.50 4.71 -4.88
C GLU A 113 25.84 4.16 -3.48
N LYS A 114 25.20 3.06 -3.06
CA LYS A 114 25.50 2.39 -1.78
C LYS A 114 26.95 1.94 -1.66
N LYS A 115 27.54 1.47 -2.76
CA LYS A 115 28.96 1.09 -2.80
C LYS A 115 29.85 2.30 -2.55
N LEU A 116 29.57 3.43 -3.22
CA LEU A 116 30.33 4.66 -3.07
C LEU A 116 30.21 5.21 -1.64
N ASP A 117 29.01 5.18 -1.05
CA ASP A 117 28.79 5.59 0.34
C ASP A 117 29.55 4.70 1.33
N ALA A 118 29.52 3.38 1.13
CA ALA A 118 30.25 2.44 1.96
C ALA A 118 31.78 2.63 1.83
N GLU A 119 32.26 2.90 0.62
CA GLU A 119 33.68 3.19 0.37
C GLU A 119 34.09 4.52 1.01
N LEU A 120 33.24 5.55 0.93
CA LEU A 120 33.47 6.83 1.60
C LEU A 120 33.51 6.66 3.12
N ALA A 121 32.55 5.93 3.71
CA ALA A 121 32.51 5.63 5.14
C ALA A 121 33.77 4.86 5.59
N ALA A 122 34.15 3.81 4.85
CA ALA A 122 35.35 3.04 5.13
C ALA A 122 36.63 3.89 5.02
N ASN A 123 36.69 4.82 4.05
CA ASN A 123 37.80 5.76 3.92
C ASN A 123 37.82 6.79 5.05
N MET A 124 36.66 7.26 5.54
CA MET A 124 36.59 8.15 6.70
C MET A 124 37.04 7.46 8.00
N GLU A 125 36.67 6.19 8.18
CA GLU A 125 37.13 5.36 9.30
C GLU A 125 38.65 5.13 9.22
N LYS A 126 39.16 4.71 8.05
CA LYS A 126 40.61 4.54 7.82
C LYS A 126 41.40 5.83 8.01
N ALA A 127 40.87 6.96 7.54
CA ALA A 127 41.48 8.26 7.70
C ALA A 127 41.36 8.81 9.15
N GLN A 128 40.74 8.05 10.07
CA GLN A 128 40.48 8.46 11.45
C GLN A 128 39.78 9.82 11.54
N LYS A 129 38.97 10.15 10.52
CA LYS A 129 38.13 11.37 10.46
C LYS A 129 36.70 11.12 10.96
N GLY A 130 36.39 9.92 11.44
CA GLY A 130 35.24 9.72 12.33
C GLY A 130 35.46 10.51 13.61
N GLU A 131 34.37 10.96 14.27
CA GLU A 131 34.45 11.70 15.53
C GLU A 131 35.35 10.95 16.53
N GLN A 132 36.59 11.43 16.70
CA GLN A 132 37.44 10.96 17.78
C GLN A 132 36.83 11.50 19.07
N PHE A 133 36.02 10.66 19.72
CA PHE A 133 35.57 10.90 21.08
C PHE A 133 36.79 10.84 22.01
N ARG A 134 37.50 11.95 22.08
CA ARG A 134 38.55 12.15 23.07
C ARG A 134 37.88 12.58 24.36
N ILE A 135 38.05 11.77 25.40
CA ILE A 135 37.59 12.10 26.75
C ILE A 135 38.36 13.36 27.17
N LEU A 136 37.70 14.53 27.11
CA LEU A 136 38.29 15.81 27.47
C LEU A 136 38.29 16.01 28.98
N ASP A 137 37.20 15.63 29.65
CA ASP A 137 37.09 15.61 31.11
C ASP A 137 36.38 14.32 31.53
N PRO A 138 37.08 13.37 32.17
CA PRO A 138 36.46 12.15 32.67
C PRO A 138 35.46 12.47 33.77
N ALA A 139 34.41 11.66 33.89
CA ALA A 139 33.42 11.81 34.95
C ALA A 139 34.09 11.70 36.34
N LYS A 140 34.04 12.77 37.12
CA LYS A 140 34.54 12.79 38.49
C LYS A 140 33.47 12.25 39.43
N VAL A 141 33.86 11.32 40.29
CA VAL A 141 33.01 10.86 41.38
C VAL A 141 32.79 12.02 42.37
N PRO A 142 31.58 12.20 42.91
CA PRO A 142 31.30 13.30 43.82
C PRO A 142 32.04 13.10 45.15
N GLU A 143 32.92 14.03 45.51
CA GLU A 143 33.65 14.00 46.79
C GLU A 143 32.75 14.25 48.01
N LYS A 144 31.58 14.87 47.79
CA LYS A 144 30.61 15.20 48.84
C LYS A 144 29.22 14.73 48.47
N PRO A 145 28.45 14.19 49.42
CA PRO A 145 27.07 13.80 49.19
C PRO A 145 26.23 15.03 48.81
N TYR A 146 25.55 14.97 47.67
CA TYR A 146 24.69 16.04 47.18
C TYR A 146 23.50 16.30 48.13
N LYS A 147 22.92 15.22 48.68
CA LYS A 147 21.81 15.27 49.66
C LYS A 147 21.86 14.04 50.56
N PRO A 148 21.36 14.11 51.82
CA PRO A 148 20.90 15.31 52.52
C PRO A 148 22.03 16.05 53.29
N ASN A 149 21.84 17.34 53.54
CA ASN A 149 22.78 18.18 54.30
C ASN A 149 22.79 17.79 55.79
N ARG A 150 23.69 16.87 56.16
CA ARG A 150 23.80 16.31 57.52
C ARG A 150 23.90 17.39 58.61
N PHE A 151 24.66 18.45 58.37
CA PHE A 151 24.80 19.59 59.30
C PHE A 151 23.45 20.27 59.61
N LYS A 152 22.60 20.48 58.60
CA LYS A 152 21.28 21.09 58.80
C LYS A 152 20.36 20.20 59.63
N ILE A 153 20.40 18.88 59.39
CA ILE A 153 19.60 17.90 60.14
C ILE A 153 20.02 17.87 61.60
N VAL A 154 21.33 17.79 61.87
CA VAL A 154 21.86 17.77 63.23
C VAL A 154 21.53 19.07 63.98
N PHE A 155 21.73 20.22 63.34
CA PHE A 155 21.41 21.52 63.94
C PHE A 155 19.92 21.64 64.26
N LEU A 156 19.04 21.23 63.34
CA LEU A 156 17.59 21.24 63.56
C LEU A 156 17.19 20.29 64.70
N GLY A 157 17.79 19.10 64.76
CA GLY A 157 17.55 18.14 65.83
C GLY A 157 17.95 18.68 67.21
N ILE A 158 19.12 19.33 67.31
CA ILE A 158 19.57 19.97 68.56
C ILE A 158 18.64 21.12 68.94
N ALA A 159 18.28 21.99 67.99
CA ALA A 159 17.39 23.13 68.24
C ALA A 159 16.00 22.67 68.72
N LEU A 160 15.42 21.66 68.08
CA LEU A 160 14.14 21.10 68.49
C LEU A 160 14.23 20.37 69.84
N GLY A 161 15.32 19.62 70.09
CA GLY A 161 15.53 18.93 71.36
C GLY A 161 15.65 19.90 72.54
N LEU A 162 16.44 20.96 72.39
CA LEU A 162 16.57 22.01 73.40
C LEU A 162 15.26 22.78 73.59
N GLY A 163 14.59 23.15 72.49
CA GLY A 163 13.30 23.84 72.55
C GLY A 163 12.24 23.01 73.26
N ALA A 164 12.16 21.70 72.97
CA ALA A 164 11.25 20.78 73.64
C ALA A 164 11.62 20.57 75.11
N GLY A 165 12.91 20.42 75.44
CA GLY A 165 13.36 20.25 76.82
C GLY A 165 13.05 21.47 77.69
N VAL A 166 13.34 22.67 77.19
CA VAL A 166 13.01 23.93 77.87
C VAL A 166 11.49 24.09 77.97
N GLY A 167 10.75 23.83 76.89
CA GLY A 167 9.30 23.89 76.87
C GLY A 167 8.65 22.94 77.89
N LEU A 168 9.14 21.70 78.00
CA LEU A 168 8.68 20.72 79.00
C LEU A 168 9.03 21.15 80.43
N ALA A 169 10.22 21.72 80.65
CA ALA A 169 10.60 22.23 81.96
C ALA A 169 9.68 23.38 82.41
N PHE A 170 9.37 24.33 81.52
CA PHE A 170 8.41 25.39 81.81
C PHE A 170 6.99 24.86 82.05
N LEU A 171 6.55 23.85 81.28
CA LEU A 171 5.26 23.22 81.50
C LEU A 171 5.19 22.52 82.87
N MET A 172 6.27 21.84 83.25
CA MET A 172 6.36 21.15 84.53
C MET A 172 6.37 22.15 85.70
N GLU A 173 7.17 23.20 85.60
CA GLU A 173 7.21 24.27 86.61
C GLU A 173 5.86 24.99 86.76
N PHE A 174 5.21 25.35 85.64
CA PHE A 174 4.01 26.20 85.71
C PHE A 174 2.71 25.43 86.00
N TYR A 175 2.58 24.18 85.55
CA TYR A 175 1.35 23.40 85.70
C TYR A 175 1.43 22.27 86.73
N ILE A 176 2.62 21.76 87.04
CA ILE A 176 2.78 20.59 87.91
C ILE A 176 3.38 21.00 89.26
N ASP A 177 4.32 21.93 89.29
CA ASP A 177 4.86 22.44 90.55
C ASP A 177 3.90 23.45 91.17
N THR A 178 3.47 23.15 92.40
CA THR A 178 2.60 24.00 93.22
C THR A 178 3.35 24.55 94.43
N SER A 179 4.69 24.52 94.41
CA SER A 179 5.54 25.06 95.47
C SER A 179 5.63 26.58 95.43
N PHE A 180 5.44 27.22 96.59
CA PHE A 180 5.73 28.63 96.78
C PHE A 180 7.20 28.83 97.11
N TYR A 181 7.94 29.51 96.23
CA TYR A 181 9.38 29.73 96.39
C TYR A 181 9.71 31.03 97.13
N ARG A 182 8.79 32.00 97.12
CA ARG A 182 8.97 33.29 97.79
C ARG A 182 7.94 33.49 98.90
N VAL A 183 8.33 34.28 99.90
CA VAL A 183 7.47 34.62 101.04
C VAL A 183 6.29 35.45 100.54
N GLU A 184 6.55 36.37 99.62
CA GLU A 184 5.54 37.24 98.99
C GLU A 184 4.49 36.43 98.22
N ASP A 185 4.88 35.33 97.55
CA ASP A 185 3.95 34.46 96.82
C ASP A 185 2.99 33.75 97.79
N LEU A 186 3.49 33.35 98.97
CA LEU A 186 2.69 32.72 100.03
C LEU A 186 1.76 33.73 100.73
N GLU A 187 2.25 34.93 101.05
CA GLU A 187 1.43 36.01 101.63
C GLU A 187 0.32 36.44 100.67
N THR A 188 0.61 36.53 99.37
CA THR A 188 -0.38 36.89 98.35
C THR A 188 -1.43 35.79 98.16
N PHE A 189 -1.04 34.51 98.22
CA PHE A 189 -1.96 33.40 98.08
C PHE A 189 -2.82 33.14 99.33
N THR A 190 -2.25 33.34 100.52
CA THR A 190 -2.93 33.05 101.81
C THR A 190 -3.55 34.28 102.47
N GLU A 191 -3.25 35.49 101.99
CA GLU A 191 -3.65 36.80 102.56
C GLU A 191 -3.24 37.01 104.04
N LEU A 192 -2.28 36.23 104.53
CA LEU A 192 -1.81 36.28 105.91
C LEU A 192 -0.33 36.71 105.97
N PRO A 193 0.07 37.57 106.94
CA PRO A 193 1.46 37.99 107.09
C PRO A 193 2.34 36.85 107.64
N VAL A 194 3.54 36.68 107.11
CA VAL A 194 4.49 35.64 107.55
C VAL A 194 5.23 36.10 108.81
N LEU A 195 5.04 35.35 109.90
CA LEU A 195 5.52 35.74 111.24
C LEU A 195 6.96 35.31 111.54
N ALA A 196 7.46 34.23 110.93
CA ALA A 196 8.81 33.73 111.16
C ALA A 196 9.29 32.86 109.99
N LEU A 197 10.58 32.96 109.65
CA LEU A 197 11.23 32.14 108.63
C LEU A 197 12.23 31.19 109.30
N ILE A 198 12.05 29.89 109.09
CA ILE A 198 12.99 28.87 109.62
C ILE A 198 14.05 28.59 108.55
N PRO A 199 15.32 28.96 108.78
CA PRO A 199 16.38 28.70 107.81
C PRO A 199 16.65 27.21 107.70
N LYS A 200 16.74 26.70 106.46
CA LYS A 200 17.03 25.29 106.18
C LYS A 200 18.51 25.03 106.46
N ILE A 201 18.81 24.27 107.51
CA ILE A 201 20.17 23.90 107.89
C ILE A 201 20.67 22.80 106.93
N LYS A 202 21.72 23.08 106.16
CA LYS A 202 22.36 22.11 105.25
C LYS A 202 23.13 21.08 106.09
N GLN A 203 22.68 19.83 106.14
CA GLN A 203 23.52 18.73 106.64
C GLN A 203 24.56 18.36 105.57
N LYS A 204 25.79 18.13 106.03
CA LYS A 204 26.99 17.93 105.21
C LYS A 204 27.02 16.56 104.54
#